data_AF-A0A2M9WPI3-F1
#
_entry.id   AF-A0A2M9WPI3-F1
#
_cell.length_a   1.000
_cell.length_b   1.000
_cell.length_c   1.000
_cell.angle_alpha   90.00
_cell.angle_beta   90.00
_cell.angle_gamma   90.00
#
_symmetry.space_group_name_H-M   'P 1'
#
loop_
_entity.id
_entity.type
_entity.pdbx_description
1 polymer ?
#
loop_
_entity_poly.entity_id
_entity_poly.type
_entity_poly.pdbx_seq_one_letter_code
_entity_poly.pdbx_strand_id
1 'polypeptide(L)'
;MIKAEIDITEQRTAFSKFAQQNDVNHAMDEILLICRKTMMAPRIVLYQIAEAANENNQITDYEMACKIQNLLDDQKNEIKRKSEVIENAVEDIQIGLDEISHSGDPVWIKNFIEAIKLDLKEIESVL
;
A
#
# COMPACT_ATOMS: atom_id res chain seq x y z
N MET A 1 -33.46 1.05 -18.08
CA MET A 1 -32.20 1.03 -17.31
C MET A 1 -31.61 2.43 -17.40
N ILE A 2 -31.83 3.26 -16.39
CA ILE A 2 -31.26 4.62 -16.36
C ILE A 2 -29.78 4.43 -16.03
N LYS A 3 -28.89 4.56 -17.03
CA LYS A 3 -27.47 4.85 -16.77
C LYS A 3 -27.45 6.28 -16.24
N ALA A 4 -27.49 6.45 -14.92
CA ALA A 4 -27.11 7.72 -14.34
C ALA A 4 -25.64 7.94 -14.73
N GLU A 5 -25.35 8.98 -15.52
CA GLU A 5 -23.97 9.41 -15.71
C GLU A 5 -23.41 9.76 -14.34
N ILE A 6 -22.33 9.07 -13.95
CA ILE A 6 -21.67 9.31 -12.67
C ILE A 6 -20.94 10.64 -12.79
N ASP A 7 -21.46 11.69 -12.16
CA ASP A 7 -20.84 13.01 -12.20
C ASP A 7 -19.61 13.08 -11.26
N ILE A 8 -18.45 13.23 -11.88
CA ILE A 8 -17.14 13.41 -11.24
C ILE A 8 -16.52 14.78 -11.54
N THR A 9 -17.28 15.70 -12.14
CA THR A 9 -16.76 16.98 -12.67
C THR A 9 -16.11 17.83 -11.58
N GLU A 10 -16.77 17.90 -10.41
CA GLU A 10 -16.25 18.62 -9.24
C GLU A 10 -14.91 18.04 -8.80
N GLN A 11 -14.82 16.72 -8.63
CA GLN A 11 -13.60 16.04 -8.16
C GLN A 11 -12.47 16.17 -9.18
N ARG A 12 -12.77 16.12 -10.49
CA ARG A 12 -11.75 16.36 -11.54
C ARG A 12 -11.22 17.80 -11.49
N THR A 13 -12.10 18.77 -11.28
CA THR A 13 -11.71 20.18 -11.17
C THR A 13 -10.86 20.43 -9.93
N ALA A 14 -11.28 19.86 -8.79
CA ALA A 14 -10.54 19.93 -7.54
C ALA A 14 -9.18 19.24 -7.64
N PHE A 15 -9.11 18.03 -8.24
CA PHE A 15 -7.87 17.34 -8.52
C PHE A 15 -6.89 18.21 -9.32
N SER A 16 -7.36 18.81 -10.41
CA SER A 16 -6.53 19.68 -11.27
C SER A 16 -5.99 20.88 -10.48
N LYS A 17 -6.83 21.49 -9.63
CA LYS A 17 -6.42 22.58 -8.74
C LYS A 17 -5.32 22.15 -7.76
N PHE A 18 -5.47 20.99 -7.11
CA PHE A 18 -4.47 20.48 -6.17
C PHE A 18 -3.18 20.02 -6.88
N ALA A 19 -3.29 19.49 -8.09
CA ALA A 19 -2.16 19.17 -8.94
C ALA A 19 -1.29 20.41 -9.23
N GLN A 20 -1.93 21.53 -9.60
CA GLN A 20 -1.24 22.82 -9.81
C GLN A 20 -0.58 23.37 -8.53
N GLN A 21 -1.13 23.04 -7.36
CA GLN A 21 -0.59 23.42 -6.06
C GLN A 21 0.47 22.44 -5.54
N ASN A 22 0.74 21.35 -6.28
CA ASN A 22 1.57 20.21 -5.84
C ASN A 22 1.10 19.63 -4.49
N ASP A 23 -0.20 19.72 -4.19
CA ASP A 23 -0.81 19.23 -2.96
C ASP A 23 -1.28 17.78 -3.17
N VAL A 24 -0.37 16.84 -2.90
CA VAL A 24 -0.58 15.41 -3.16
C VAL A 24 -1.69 14.84 -2.28
N ASN A 25 -1.81 15.31 -1.04
CA ASN A 25 -2.77 14.74 -0.08
C ASN A 25 -4.20 15.04 -0.51
N HIS A 26 -4.50 16.31 -0.80
CA HIS A 26 -5.83 16.68 -1.26
C HIS A 26 -6.11 16.16 -2.68
N ALA A 27 -5.10 16.09 -3.56
CA ALA A 27 -5.27 15.42 -4.85
C ALA A 27 -5.64 13.93 -4.67
N MET A 28 -5.03 13.23 -3.72
CA MET A 28 -5.36 11.84 -3.40
C MET A 28 -6.77 11.70 -2.80
N ASP A 29 -7.22 12.65 -1.97
CA ASP A 29 -8.60 12.67 -1.46
C ASP A 29 -9.62 12.75 -2.60
N GLU A 30 -9.38 13.60 -3.61
CA GLU A 30 -10.25 13.67 -4.79
C GLU A 30 -10.25 12.36 -5.58
N ILE A 31 -9.10 11.68 -5.70
CA ILE A 31 -9.04 10.34 -6.30
C ILE A 31 -9.88 9.35 -5.52
N LEU A 32 -9.81 9.35 -4.18
CA LEU A 32 -10.62 8.47 -3.34
C LEU A 32 -12.12 8.74 -3.51
N LEU A 33 -12.52 10.00 -3.64
CA LEU A 33 -13.91 10.38 -3.93
C LEU A 33 -14.35 9.89 -5.31
N ILE A 34 -13.51 10.03 -6.34
CA ILE A 34 -13.78 9.48 -7.68
C ILE A 34 -13.93 7.96 -7.60
N CYS A 35 -13.02 7.25 -6.92
CA CYS A 35 -13.09 5.80 -6.76
C CYS A 35 -14.39 5.36 -6.09
N ARG A 36 -14.86 6.08 -5.06
CA ARG A 36 -16.13 5.80 -4.38
C ARG A 36 -17.34 5.99 -5.29
N LYS A 37 -17.32 7.04 -6.12
CA LYS A 37 -18.40 7.33 -7.07
C LYS A 37 -18.46 6.31 -8.21
N THR A 38 -17.31 5.96 -8.76
CA THR A 38 -17.21 5.09 -9.95
C THR A 38 -17.10 3.60 -9.59
N MET A 39 -16.84 3.27 -8.33
CA MET A 39 -16.50 1.92 -7.86
C MET A 39 -15.26 1.32 -8.54
N MET A 40 -14.41 2.17 -9.13
CA MET A 40 -13.19 1.75 -9.81
C MET A 40 -12.01 1.73 -8.84
N ALA A 41 -11.08 0.82 -9.07
CA ALA A 41 -9.85 0.77 -8.29
C ALA A 41 -9.00 2.03 -8.51
N PRO A 42 -8.31 2.56 -7.48
CA PRO A 42 -7.48 3.76 -7.58
C PRO A 42 -6.47 3.72 -8.73
N ARG A 43 -5.84 2.57 -8.96
CA ARG A 43 -4.88 2.39 -10.06
C ARG A 43 -5.49 2.62 -11.44
N ILE A 44 -6.76 2.22 -11.64
CA ILE A 44 -7.46 2.39 -12.90
C ILE A 44 -7.86 3.86 -13.07
N VAL A 45 -8.38 4.48 -12.00
CA VAL A 45 -8.75 5.90 -12.00
C VAL A 45 -7.53 6.79 -12.32
N LEU A 46 -6.41 6.55 -11.64
CA LEU A 46 -5.16 7.29 -11.87
C LEU A 46 -4.63 7.09 -13.31
N TYR A 47 -4.70 5.87 -13.84
CA TYR A 47 -4.32 5.61 -15.23
C TYR A 47 -5.19 6.40 -16.22
N GLN A 48 -6.52 6.38 -16.04
CA GLN A 48 -7.43 7.11 -16.92
C GLN A 48 -7.24 8.63 -16.84
N ILE A 49 -6.95 9.16 -15.65
CA ILE A 49 -6.64 10.58 -15.47
C ILE A 49 -5.33 10.93 -16.16
N ALA A 50 -4.29 10.12 -16.00
CA ALA A 50 -3.00 10.34 -16.66
C ALA A 50 -3.14 10.28 -18.19
N GLU A 51 -3.85 9.29 -18.73
CA GLU A 51 -4.10 9.15 -20.17
C GLU A 51 -4.84 10.38 -20.71
N ALA A 52 -5.96 10.77 -20.09
CA ALA A 52 -6.72 11.94 -20.48
C ALA A 52 -5.92 13.24 -20.32
N ALA A 53 -5.12 13.39 -19.27
CA ALA A 53 -4.29 14.57 -19.06
C ALA A 53 -3.20 14.70 -20.12
N ASN A 54 -2.58 13.58 -20.51
CA ASN A 54 -1.59 13.53 -21.58
C ASN A 54 -2.22 13.91 -22.94
N GLU A 55 -3.40 13.37 -23.27
CA GLU A 55 -4.13 13.72 -24.50
C GLU A 55 -4.51 15.21 -24.56
N ASN A 56 -4.83 15.81 -23.41
CA ASN A 56 -5.26 17.20 -23.31
C ASN A 56 -4.13 18.19 -22.99
N ASN A 57 -2.86 17.75 -22.99
CA ASN A 57 -1.69 18.55 -22.60
C ASN A 57 -1.77 19.18 -21.18
N GLN A 58 -2.48 18.52 -20.25
CA GLN A 58 -2.58 18.92 -18.84
C GLN A 58 -1.41 18.32 -18.04
N ILE A 59 -0.20 18.84 -18.27
CA ILE A 59 1.04 18.26 -17.74
C ILE A 59 1.01 18.09 -16.21
N THR A 60 0.50 19.09 -15.47
CA THR A 60 0.43 19.04 -14.00
C THR A 60 -0.43 17.89 -13.49
N ASP A 61 -1.54 17.62 -14.17
CA ASP A 61 -2.50 16.59 -13.78
C ASP A 61 -1.91 15.20 -14.07
N TYR A 62 -1.22 15.07 -15.22
CA TYR A 62 -0.48 13.88 -15.58
C TYR A 62 0.61 13.56 -14.54
N GLU A 63 1.47 14.53 -14.23
CA GLU A 63 2.56 14.36 -13.26
C GLU A 63 2.03 14.02 -11.86
N MET A 64 0.95 14.67 -11.42
CA MET A 64 0.31 14.37 -10.14
C MET A 64 -0.27 12.95 -10.10
N ALA A 65 -0.94 12.51 -11.17
CA ALA A 65 -1.48 11.16 -11.24
C ALA A 65 -0.38 10.08 -11.18
N CYS A 66 0.72 10.28 -11.93
CA CYS A 66 1.89 9.40 -11.87
C CYS A 66 2.55 9.41 -10.48
N LYS A 67 2.66 10.59 -9.85
CA LYS A 67 3.23 10.72 -8.50
C LYS A 67 2.42 9.96 -7.46
N ILE A 68 1.09 10.08 -7.47
CA ILE A 68 0.22 9.32 -6.57
C ILE A 68 0.34 7.82 -6.85
N GLN A 69 0.42 7.41 -8.12
CA GLN A 69 0.58 6.00 -8.48
C GLN A 69 1.89 5.41 -7.93
N ASN A 70 3.00 6.13 -8.04
CA ASN A 70 4.28 5.71 -7.47
C ASN A 70 4.21 5.58 -5.95
N LEU A 71 3.57 6.52 -5.27
CA LEU A 71 3.38 6.45 -3.81
C LEU A 71 2.58 5.22 -3.39
N LEU A 72 1.54 4.85 -4.14
CA LEU A 72 0.77 3.63 -3.88
C LEU A 72 1.59 2.35 -4.09
N ASP A 73 2.42 2.32 -5.14
CA ASP A 73 3.31 1.18 -5.41
C ASP A 73 4.41 1.06 -4.34
N ASP A 74 4.97 2.18 -3.88
CA ASP A 74 5.95 2.20 -2.79
C ASP A 74 5.34 1.70 -1.47
N GLN A 75 4.15 2.18 -1.10
CA GLN A 75 3.42 1.70 0.07
C GLN A 75 3.10 0.21 -0.02
N LYS A 76 2.65 -0.26 -1.18
CA LYS A 76 2.39 -1.69 -1.40
C LYS A 76 3.66 -2.52 -1.22
N ASN A 77 4.79 -2.06 -1.75
CA ASN A 77 6.07 -2.75 -1.62
C ASN A 77 6.57 -2.75 -0.18
N GLU A 78 6.40 -1.63 0.55
CA GLU A 78 6.73 -1.55 1.97
C GLU A 78 5.91 -2.55 2.78
N ILE A 79 4.58 -2.55 2.62
CA ILE A 79 3.68 -3.49 3.31
C ILE A 79 4.07 -4.93 2.99
N LYS A 80 4.38 -5.25 1.72
CA LYS A 80 4.80 -6.59 1.32
C LYS A 80 6.08 -7.02 2.05
N ARG A 81 7.10 -6.16 2.09
CA ARG A 81 8.36 -6.45 2.81
C ARG A 81 8.12 -6.65 4.31
N LYS A 82 7.28 -5.82 4.93
CA LYS A 82 6.90 -5.97 6.34
C LYS A 82 6.19 -7.30 6.59
N SER A 83 5.28 -7.69 5.70
CA SER A 83 4.59 -9.01 5.76
C SER A 83 5.59 -10.15 5.66
N GLU A 84 6.52 -10.10 4.70
CA GLU A 84 7.54 -11.13 4.50
C GLU A 84 8.44 -11.31 5.74
N VAL A 85 8.85 -10.22 6.41
CA VAL A 85 9.62 -10.29 7.66
C VAL A 85 8.82 -10.97 8.77
N ILE A 86 7.54 -10.62 8.91
CA ILE A 86 6.66 -11.24 9.92
C ILE A 86 6.41 -12.71 9.60
N GLU A 87 6.16 -13.06 8.35
CA GLU A 87 5.91 -14.44 7.91
C GLU A 87 7.12 -15.34 8.17
N ASN A 88 8.33 -14.89 7.81
CA ASN A 88 9.56 -15.64 8.07
C ASN A 88 9.80 -15.84 9.58
N ALA A 89 9.65 -14.78 10.37
CA ALA A 89 9.79 -14.86 11.82
C ALA A 89 8.79 -15.84 12.44
N VAL A 90 7.55 -15.89 11.95
CA VAL A 90 6.54 -16.85 12.42
C VAL A 90 6.89 -18.28 12.01
N GLU A 91 7.38 -18.49 10.79
CA GLU A 91 7.82 -19.81 10.30
C GLU A 91 8.98 -20.35 11.14
N ASP A 92 9.99 -19.54 11.43
CA ASP A 92 11.13 -19.92 12.27
C ASP A 92 10.71 -20.31 13.69
N ILE A 93 9.78 -19.55 14.30
CA ILE A 93 9.20 -19.86 15.61
C ILE A 93 8.43 -21.19 15.57
N GLN A 94 7.65 -21.45 14.51
CA GLN A 94 6.88 -22.68 14.37
C GLN A 94 7.81 -23.91 14.25
N ILE A 95 8.86 -23.81 13.44
CA ILE A 95 9.85 -24.88 13.28
C ILE A 95 10.53 -25.18 14.62
N GLY A 96 11.03 -24.15 15.31
CA GLY A 96 11.71 -24.38 16.58
C GLY A 96 10.79 -24.88 17.71
N LEU A 97 9.49 -24.50 17.70
CA LEU A 97 8.49 -25.10 18.59
C LEU A 97 8.32 -26.60 18.33
N ASP A 98 8.25 -27.00 17.06
CA ASP A 98 8.15 -28.41 16.67
C ASP A 98 9.41 -29.17 17.13
N GLU A 99 10.61 -28.65 16.86
CA GLU A 99 11.87 -29.30 17.26
C GLU A 99 12.02 -29.46 18.79
N ILE A 100 11.57 -28.48 19.58
CA ILE A 100 11.56 -28.60 21.06
C ILE A 100 10.60 -29.65 21.56
N SER A 101 9.42 -29.74 20.94
CA SER A 101 8.40 -30.70 21.35
C SER A 101 8.90 -32.15 21.28
N HIS A 102 9.94 -32.39 20.45
CA HIS A 102 10.57 -33.69 20.27
C HIS A 102 11.84 -33.92 21.12
N SER A 103 12.62 -32.90 21.49
CA SER A 103 13.95 -33.10 22.10
C SER A 103 13.96 -33.10 23.64
N GLY A 104 13.09 -32.31 24.29
CA GLY A 104 13.07 -32.12 25.74
C GLY A 104 14.38 -31.60 26.36
N ASP A 105 15.37 -31.19 25.56
CA ASP A 105 16.70 -30.77 26.00
C ASP A 105 16.67 -29.33 26.54
N PRO A 106 17.00 -29.10 27.82
CA PRO A 106 17.00 -27.76 28.42
C PRO A 106 17.93 -26.74 27.75
N VAL A 107 19.08 -27.18 27.19
CA VAL A 107 20.00 -26.29 26.46
C VAL A 107 19.35 -25.84 25.15
N TRP A 108 18.69 -26.77 24.48
CA TRP A 108 17.98 -26.52 23.23
C TRP A 108 16.78 -25.59 23.44
N ILE A 109 15.99 -25.82 24.50
CA ILE A 109 14.89 -24.94 24.93
C ILE A 109 15.39 -23.51 25.20
N LYS A 110 16.54 -23.36 25.87
CA LYS A 110 17.11 -22.04 26.13
C LYS A 110 17.50 -21.32 24.84
N ASN A 111 18.20 -21.99 23.94
CA ASN A 111 18.64 -21.42 22.67
C ASN A 111 17.45 -20.98 21.80
N PHE A 112 16.38 -21.76 21.79
CA PHE A 112 15.15 -21.38 21.10
C PHE A 112 14.45 -20.17 21.71
N ILE A 113 14.38 -20.08 23.05
CA ILE A 113 13.83 -18.87 23.71
C ILE A 113 14.65 -17.63 23.33
N GLU A 114 15.96 -17.77 23.15
CA GLU A 114 16.83 -16.69 22.66
C GLU A 114 16.55 -16.36 21.18
N ALA A 115 16.30 -17.36 20.33
CA ALA A 115 15.90 -17.19 18.93
C ALA A 115 14.55 -16.45 18.81
N ILE A 116 13.50 -16.89 19.52
CA ILE A 116 12.21 -16.18 19.54
C ILE A 116 12.38 -14.70 19.93
N LYS A 117 13.24 -14.41 20.91
CA LYS A 117 13.48 -13.02 21.33
C LYS A 117 14.16 -12.18 20.23
N LEU A 118 14.91 -12.78 19.33
CA LEU A 118 15.47 -12.12 18.16
C LEU A 118 14.38 -11.89 17.11
N ASP A 119 13.61 -12.93 16.78
CA ASP A 119 12.51 -12.85 15.81
C ASP A 119 11.46 -11.80 16.21
N LEU A 120 11.12 -11.73 17.51
CA LEU A 120 10.22 -10.71 18.04
C LEU A 120 10.78 -9.28 17.87
N LYS A 121 12.10 -9.09 18.00
CA LYS A 121 12.73 -7.78 17.76
C LYS A 121 12.72 -7.41 16.29
N GLU A 122 12.90 -8.39 15.40
CA GLU A 122 12.82 -8.16 13.95
C GLU A 122 11.39 -7.74 13.55
N ILE A 123 10.37 -8.40 14.11
CA ILE A 123 8.96 -7.99 13.97
C ILE A 123 8.74 -6.57 14.51
N GLU A 124 9.21 -6.26 15.73
CA GLU A 124 9.09 -4.92 16.32
C GLU A 124 9.76 -3.83 15.48
N SER A 125 10.83 -4.17 14.75
CA SER A 125 11.55 -3.20 13.91
C SER A 125 10.80 -2.78 12.65
N VAL A 126 9.79 -3.54 12.24
CA VAL A 126 9.01 -3.31 11.01
C VAL A 126 7.57 -2.86 11.26
N LEU A 127 7.14 -2.81 12.54
CA LEU A 127 5.85 -2.27 12.97
C LEU A 127 5.95 -0.78 13.30
#